data_AF-A0A8T6XYJ8-F1
#
_entry.id   AF-A0A8T6XYJ8-F1
#
_cell.length_a   1.000
_cell.length_b   1.000
_cell.length_c   1.000
_cell.angle_alpha   90.00
_cell.angle_beta   90.00
_cell.angle_gamma   90.00
#
_symmetry.space_group_name_H-M   'P 1'
#
loop_
_entity.id
_entity.type
_entity.pdbx_description
1 polymer ?
#
loop_
_entity_poly.entity_id
_entity_poly.type
_entity_poly.pdbx_seq_one_letter_code
_entity_poly.pdbx_strand_id
1 'polypeptide(L)'
;MEVHLTIDEVSIITLGDGSELPIGTEVRQRFELSEGVNEIDIYIKDEAGNQAQTYSQRVTVDTSAPTIDVRSPLPGTRTKEDTVTIHGFTEEGCTLTLNGDTVNVLSGGEFRHIVALVDGRNEFTLEVEDAMGNEATTSLSVLRDSDVTTGDPDTTGATITGFVIGLVVGIVLMFAFIFVRGRGEGPDREPPAGPSPPEPAEPFHA
;
A
#
# COMPACT_ATOMS: atom_id res chain seq x y z
N MET A 1 -8.35 1.47 26.64
CA MET A 1 -9.60 2.25 26.81
C MET A 1 -10.05 2.19 28.27
N GLU A 2 -10.63 3.25 28.82
CA GLU A 2 -11.28 3.24 30.15
C GLU A 2 -12.79 3.19 29.95
N VAL A 3 -13.46 2.16 30.49
CA VAL A 3 -14.92 2.03 30.43
C VAL A 3 -15.47 2.54 31.76
N HIS A 4 -16.37 3.52 31.68
CA HIS A 4 -17.11 4.02 32.85
C HIS A 4 -18.47 3.34 32.89
N LEU A 5 -18.71 2.54 33.91
CA LEU A 5 -20.03 1.99 34.18
C LEU A 5 -20.61 2.71 35.38
N THR A 6 -21.78 3.34 35.18
CA THR A 6 -22.60 3.86 36.29
C THR A 6 -23.73 2.87 36.51
N ILE A 7 -23.85 2.36 37.74
CA ILE A 7 -24.95 1.48 38.12
C ILE A 7 -26.19 2.35 38.33
N ASP A 8 -27.02 2.48 37.29
CA ASP A 8 -28.29 3.19 37.35
C ASP A 8 -29.45 2.22 37.68
N GLU A 9 -30.21 2.63 38.70
CA GLU A 9 -31.38 2.01 39.30
C GLU A 9 -31.45 0.47 39.39
N VAL A 10 -31.16 -0.02 40.60
CA VAL A 10 -31.49 -1.36 41.15
C VAL A 10 -30.65 -2.53 40.61
N SER A 11 -29.33 -2.44 40.71
CA SER A 11 -28.46 -3.62 40.61
C SER A 11 -27.42 -3.62 41.73
N ILE A 12 -27.60 -4.48 42.73
CA ILE A 12 -26.53 -4.81 43.68
C ILE A 12 -25.65 -5.83 42.96
N ILE A 13 -24.36 -5.52 42.77
CA ILE A 13 -23.40 -6.48 42.22
C ILE A 13 -22.69 -7.12 43.40
N THR A 14 -22.81 -8.44 43.55
CA THR A 14 -22.02 -9.18 44.53
C THR A 14 -20.72 -9.66 43.88
N LEU A 15 -19.60 -9.27 44.45
CA LEU A 15 -18.28 -9.70 43.99
C LEU A 15 -18.04 -11.17 44.36
N GLY A 16 -17.05 -11.80 43.71
CA GLY A 16 -16.72 -13.21 43.96
C GLY A 16 -16.28 -13.54 45.41
N ASP A 17 -16.11 -12.53 46.26
CA ASP A 17 -15.82 -12.64 47.70
C ASP A 17 -17.04 -12.41 48.61
N GLY A 18 -18.24 -12.25 48.04
CA GLY A 18 -19.49 -12.01 48.78
C GLY A 18 -19.72 -10.55 49.19
N SER A 19 -18.87 -9.61 48.78
CA SER A 19 -19.08 -8.18 49.04
C SER A 19 -20.07 -7.56 48.05
N GLU A 20 -21.00 -6.74 48.55
CA GLU A 20 -21.99 -6.03 47.75
C GLU A 20 -21.44 -4.65 47.32
N LEU A 21 -21.52 -4.35 46.02
CA LEU A 21 -21.30 -2.98 45.52
C LEU A 21 -22.61 -2.19 45.62
N PRO A 22 -22.65 -1.09 46.41
CA PRO A 22 -23.86 -0.28 46.55
C PRO A 22 -24.26 0.40 45.24
N ILE A 23 -25.55 0.71 45.11
CA ILE A 23 -26.10 1.50 43.99
C ILE A 23 -25.33 2.82 43.89
N GLY A 24 -24.98 3.22 42.67
CA GLY A 24 -24.13 4.39 42.42
C GLY A 24 -22.62 4.13 42.54
N THR A 25 -22.18 2.88 42.74
CA THR A 25 -20.75 2.53 42.65
C THR A 25 -20.28 2.65 41.20
N GLU A 26 -19.26 3.48 40.97
CA GLU A 26 -18.52 3.48 39.71
C GLU A 26 -17.51 2.33 39.70
N VAL A 27 -17.60 1.46 38.71
CA VAL A 27 -16.55 0.47 38.44
C VAL A 27 -15.71 0.95 37.26
N ARG A 28 -14.40 1.05 37.49
CA ARG A 28 -13.41 1.40 36.46
C ARG A 28 -12.55 0.20 36.17
N GLN A 29 -12.80 -0.46 35.04
CA GLN A 29 -11.95 -1.53 34.55
C GLN A 29 -11.14 -1.02 33.35
N ARG A 30 -9.84 -1.25 33.39
CA ARG A 30 -8.96 -1.04 32.25
C ARG A 30 -8.92 -2.33 31.44
N PHE A 31 -9.13 -2.18 30.13
CA PHE A 31 -8.96 -3.25 29.16
C PHE A 31 -7.70 -2.97 28.33
N GLU A 32 -6.84 -3.98 28.25
CA GLU A 32 -5.79 -4.04 27.24
C GLU A 32 -6.43 -4.54 25.96
N LEU A 33 -6.45 -3.70 24.93
CA LEU A 33 -7.02 -4.03 23.64
C LEU A 33 -5.89 -4.49 22.73
N SER A 34 -6.19 -5.49 21.90
CA SER A 34 -5.30 -5.94 20.84
C SER A 34 -5.71 -5.31 19.52
N GLU A 35 -4.82 -5.33 18.54
CA GLU A 35 -5.13 -4.94 17.17
C GLU A 35 -6.35 -5.73 16.63
N GLY A 36 -7.23 -5.04 15.90
CA GLY A 36 -8.45 -5.59 15.34
C GLY A 36 -9.66 -5.47 16.26
N VAL A 37 -10.63 -6.37 16.08
CA VAL A 37 -11.91 -6.34 16.80
C VAL A 37 -11.76 -6.92 18.19
N ASN A 38 -12.07 -6.11 19.20
CA ASN A 38 -12.16 -6.50 20.60
C ASN A 38 -13.64 -6.51 20.99
N GLU A 39 -14.11 -7.63 21.56
CA GLU A 39 -15.46 -7.73 22.12
C GLU A 39 -15.38 -7.69 23.64
N ILE A 40 -16.07 -6.72 24.23
CA ILE A 40 -16.12 -6.49 25.67
C ILE A 40 -17.51 -6.89 26.15
N ASP A 41 -17.57 -8.02 26.85
CA ASP A 41 -18.78 -8.50 27.49
C ASP A 41 -18.76 -8.21 28.99
N ILE A 42 -19.82 -7.56 29.47
CA ILE A 42 -20.04 -7.27 30.87
C ILE A 42 -21.31 -8.01 31.29
N TYR A 43 -21.18 -8.87 32.30
CA TYR A 43 -22.33 -9.53 32.90
C TYR A 43 -22.30 -9.37 34.42
N ILE A 44 -23.48 -9.34 35.01
CA ILE A 44 -23.68 -9.30 36.46
C ILE A 44 -24.13 -10.70 36.87
N LYS A 45 -23.49 -11.27 37.89
CA LYS A 45 -23.85 -12.58 38.43
C LYS A 45 -24.14 -12.43 39.93
N ASP A 46 -25.23 -13.00 40.39
CA ASP A 46 -25.55 -13.08 41.82
C ASP A 46 -24.78 -14.22 42.52
N GLU A 47 -24.83 -14.28 43.85
CA GLU A 47 -24.16 -15.34 44.63
C GLU A 47 -24.69 -16.75 44.33
N ALA A 48 -25.95 -16.88 43.95
CA ALA A 48 -26.57 -18.14 43.56
C ALA A 48 -26.14 -18.59 42.14
N GLY A 49 -25.43 -17.72 41.43
CA GLY A 49 -24.88 -17.95 40.12
C GLY A 49 -25.81 -17.62 38.96
N ASN A 50 -26.94 -16.96 39.21
CA ASN A 50 -27.80 -16.43 38.17
C ASN A 50 -27.12 -15.22 37.51
N GLN A 51 -27.09 -15.22 36.19
CA GLN A 51 -26.50 -14.15 35.40
C GLN A 51 -27.60 -13.25 34.83
N ALA A 52 -27.49 -11.94 35.03
CA ALA A 52 -28.34 -10.94 34.41
C ALA A 52 -27.90 -10.65 32.96
N GLN A 53 -28.57 -9.72 32.30
CA GLN A 53 -28.33 -9.36 30.91
C GLN A 53 -26.87 -8.97 30.66
N THR A 54 -26.27 -9.52 29.59
CA THR A 54 -24.93 -9.16 29.15
C THR A 54 -24.97 -7.86 28.36
N TYR A 55 -24.13 -6.90 28.71
CA TYR A 55 -23.79 -5.75 27.89
C TYR A 55 -22.58 -6.09 27.03
N SER A 56 -22.73 -6.06 25.71
CA SER A 56 -21.65 -6.36 24.76
C SER A 56 -21.30 -5.10 23.97
N GLN A 57 -20.03 -4.72 23.98
CA GLN A 57 -19.48 -3.62 23.19
C GLN A 57 -18.37 -4.13 22.29
N ARG A 58 -18.47 -3.85 20.99
CA ARG A 58 -17.34 -4.06 20.07
C ARG A 58 -16.52 -2.79 19.95
N VAL A 59 -15.20 -2.95 20.00
CA VAL A 59 -14.21 -1.88 19.81
C VAL A 59 -13.20 -2.37 18.79
N THR A 60 -13.08 -1.66 17.67
CA THR A 60 -12.01 -1.93 16.70
C THR A 60 -10.84 -1.04 17.03
N VAL A 61 -9.65 -1.63 17.16
CA VAL A 61 -8.39 -0.90 17.26
C VAL A 61 -7.64 -1.11 15.95
N ASP A 62 -7.24 0.00 15.34
CA ASP A 62 -6.34 0.02 14.20
C ASP A 62 -5.17 0.94 14.54
N THR A 63 -3.97 0.39 14.52
CA THR A 63 -2.73 1.15 14.78
C THR A 63 -1.80 1.17 13.57
N SER A 64 -2.27 0.66 12.44
CA SER A 64 -1.47 0.49 11.23
C SER A 64 -1.51 1.77 10.40
N ALA A 65 -0.34 2.33 10.08
CA ALA A 65 -0.26 3.44 9.15
C ALA A 65 -0.68 3.01 7.73
N PRO A 66 -1.43 3.83 6.99
CA PRO A 66 -1.85 3.50 5.64
C PRO A 66 -0.66 3.44 4.69
N THR A 67 -0.75 2.60 3.65
CA THR A 67 0.28 2.54 2.60
C THR A 67 0.19 3.72 1.62
N ILE A 68 1.35 4.22 1.15
CA ILE A 68 1.44 5.21 0.06
C ILE A 68 2.46 4.75 -0.97
N ASP A 69 2.02 4.61 -2.22
CA ASP A 69 2.82 4.11 -3.34
C ASP A 69 2.70 5.02 -4.56
N VAL A 70 3.67 5.94 -4.71
CA VAL A 70 3.75 6.83 -5.87
C VAL A 70 4.40 6.10 -7.04
N ARG A 71 3.63 5.89 -8.12
CA ARG A 71 4.07 5.16 -9.32
C ARG A 71 4.60 6.06 -10.42
N SER A 72 4.10 7.29 -10.48
CA SER A 72 4.55 8.30 -11.42
C SER A 72 4.39 9.70 -10.80
N PRO A 73 5.29 10.63 -11.08
CA PRO A 73 6.59 10.40 -11.71
C PRO A 73 7.53 9.60 -10.79
N LEU A 74 8.54 8.93 -11.38
CA LEU A 74 9.56 8.24 -10.58
C LEU A 74 10.48 9.27 -9.89
N PRO A 75 11.07 8.93 -8.73
CA PRO A 75 12.03 9.80 -8.06
C PRO A 75 13.15 10.26 -8.99
N GLY A 76 13.44 11.57 -9.01
CA GLY A 76 14.48 12.16 -9.85
C GLY A 76 14.06 12.45 -11.30
N THR A 77 12.78 12.32 -11.63
CA THR A 77 12.24 12.70 -12.94
C THR A 77 12.64 14.14 -13.30
N ARG A 78 13.12 14.32 -14.53
CA ARG A 78 13.40 15.62 -15.15
C ARG A 78 12.45 15.83 -16.34
N THR A 79 11.84 16.99 -16.46
CA THR A 79 10.88 17.29 -17.54
C THR A 79 11.00 18.72 -18.04
N LYS A 80 10.53 18.99 -19.27
CA LYS A 80 10.37 20.35 -19.81
C LYS A 80 8.93 20.87 -19.68
N GLU A 81 8.00 19.96 -19.40
CA GLU A 81 6.57 20.27 -19.27
C GLU A 81 6.32 21.19 -18.07
N ASP A 82 5.30 22.02 -18.19
CA ASP A 82 4.87 22.94 -17.14
C ASP A 82 3.96 22.29 -16.09
N THR A 83 3.57 21.04 -16.31
CA THR A 83 2.73 20.24 -15.43
C THR A 83 3.22 18.80 -15.37
N VAL A 84 2.85 18.10 -14.30
CA VAL A 84 3.03 16.66 -14.20
C VAL A 84 1.83 16.02 -13.50
N THR A 85 1.48 14.82 -13.93
CA THR A 85 0.49 13.99 -13.23
C THR A 85 1.20 13.11 -12.21
N ILE A 86 0.89 13.33 -10.93
CA ILE A 86 1.25 12.42 -9.86
C ILE A 86 0.17 11.33 -9.81
N HIS A 87 0.61 10.07 -9.89
CA HIS A 87 -0.23 8.88 -9.92
C HIS A 87 0.34 7.83 -8.98
N GLY A 88 -0.54 7.15 -8.26
CA GLY A 88 -0.16 6.12 -7.32
C GLY A 88 -1.36 5.42 -6.71
N PHE A 89 -1.07 4.66 -5.65
CA PHE A 89 -2.05 3.96 -4.84
C PHE A 89 -1.85 4.25 -3.36
N THR A 90 -2.95 4.24 -2.64
CA THR A 90 -3.03 4.23 -1.18
C THR A 90 -4.08 3.19 -0.77
N GLU A 91 -4.34 3.04 0.52
CA GLU A 91 -5.50 2.28 0.99
C GLU A 91 -6.83 2.95 0.62
N GLU A 92 -7.83 2.12 0.29
CA GLU A 92 -9.17 2.60 -0.03
C GLU A 92 -9.82 3.24 1.21
N GLY A 93 -10.51 4.37 1.01
CA GLY A 93 -11.20 5.07 2.10
C GLY A 93 -10.32 6.02 2.91
N CYS A 94 -9.03 6.11 2.61
CA CYS A 94 -8.15 7.11 3.21
C CYS A 94 -8.37 8.51 2.62
N THR A 95 -8.01 9.52 3.40
CA THR A 95 -7.86 10.90 2.94
C THR A 95 -6.42 11.12 2.49
N LEU A 96 -6.21 11.65 1.28
CA LEU A 96 -4.89 12.01 0.75
C LEU A 96 -4.81 13.53 0.54
N THR A 97 -3.71 14.15 0.98
CA THR A 97 -3.35 15.52 0.62
C THR A 97 -2.03 15.55 -0.14
N LEU A 98 -1.85 16.59 -0.94
CA LEU A 98 -0.64 16.91 -1.68
C LEU A 98 -0.29 18.36 -1.42
N ASN A 99 0.81 18.62 -0.70
CA ASN A 99 1.16 19.97 -0.22
C ASN A 99 0.00 20.68 0.51
N GLY A 100 -0.86 19.91 1.20
CA GLY A 100 -2.04 20.40 1.90
C GLY A 100 -3.33 20.44 1.06
N ASP A 101 -3.25 20.28 -0.26
CA ASP A 101 -4.43 20.22 -1.13
C ASP A 101 -5.02 18.81 -1.17
N THR A 102 -6.32 18.65 -0.94
CA THR A 102 -6.98 17.34 -0.98
C THR A 102 -6.95 16.71 -2.36
N VAL A 103 -6.51 15.46 -2.44
CA VAL A 103 -6.50 14.63 -3.65
C VAL A 103 -7.58 13.57 -3.55
N ASN A 104 -8.34 13.39 -4.63
CA ASN A 104 -9.37 12.36 -4.70
C ASN A 104 -8.74 10.96 -4.83
N VAL A 105 -9.05 10.09 -3.86
CA VAL A 105 -8.73 8.66 -3.89
C VAL A 105 -9.95 7.90 -4.41
N LEU A 106 -9.76 7.10 -5.46
CA LEU A 106 -10.81 6.28 -6.07
C LEU A 106 -11.01 4.97 -5.30
N SER A 107 -12.10 4.27 -5.61
CA SER A 107 -12.30 2.88 -5.17
C SER A 107 -11.09 2.02 -5.57
N GLY A 108 -10.61 1.15 -4.68
CA GLY A 108 -9.37 0.41 -4.87
C GLY A 108 -8.09 1.23 -4.65
N GLY A 109 -8.18 2.46 -4.12
CA GLY A 109 -7.04 3.21 -3.61
C GLY A 109 -6.25 4.00 -4.64
N GLU A 110 -6.65 4.01 -5.90
CA GLU A 110 -5.94 4.74 -6.96
C GLU A 110 -6.13 6.26 -6.81
N PHE A 111 -5.06 7.03 -6.96
CA PHE A 111 -5.13 8.48 -7.06
C PHE A 111 -4.40 9.01 -8.29
N ARG A 112 -4.92 10.11 -8.85
CA ARG A 112 -4.29 10.88 -9.93
C ARG A 112 -4.51 12.36 -9.66
N HIS A 113 -3.43 13.14 -9.68
CA HIS A 113 -3.49 14.59 -9.46
C HIS A 113 -2.52 15.31 -10.41
N ILE A 114 -2.99 16.37 -11.06
CA ILE A 114 -2.15 17.19 -11.94
C ILE A 114 -1.65 18.38 -11.13
N VAL A 115 -0.33 18.58 -11.13
CA VAL A 115 0.31 19.73 -10.50
C VAL A 115 1.05 20.57 -11.52
N ALA A 116 1.02 21.89 -11.31
CA ALA A 116 1.89 22.81 -12.03
C ALA A 116 3.31 22.73 -11.49
N LEU A 117 4.28 22.89 -12.38
CA LEU A 117 5.70 22.91 -12.07
C LEU A 117 6.27 24.32 -12.28
N VAL A 118 7.12 24.77 -11.38
CA VAL A 118 7.99 25.93 -11.60
C VAL A 118 9.35 25.45 -12.10
N ASP A 119 10.08 26.28 -12.86
CA ASP A 119 11.43 25.92 -13.28
C ASP A 119 12.34 25.67 -12.09
N GLY A 120 13.19 24.66 -12.20
CA GLY A 120 14.01 24.14 -11.11
C GLY A 120 13.36 22.98 -10.38
N ARG A 121 13.73 22.81 -9.11
CA ARG A 121 13.28 21.68 -8.29
C ARG A 121 11.91 21.96 -7.69
N ASN A 122 10.96 21.07 -7.96
CA ASN A 122 9.64 21.04 -7.36
C ASN A 122 9.61 19.89 -6.36
N GLU A 123 9.19 20.18 -5.13
CA GLU A 123 9.06 19.20 -4.05
C GLU A 123 7.59 19.07 -3.67
N PHE A 124 7.15 17.83 -3.53
CA PHE A 124 5.78 17.46 -3.22
C PHE A 124 5.79 16.58 -1.97
N THR A 125 4.96 16.94 -1.00
CA THR A 125 4.68 16.12 0.18
C THR A 125 3.29 15.53 0.03
N LEU A 126 3.19 14.21 0.14
CA LEU A 126 1.93 13.48 0.18
C LEU A 126 1.70 13.01 1.60
N GLU A 127 0.52 13.29 2.14
CA GLU A 127 0.10 12.86 3.48
C GLU A 127 -1.20 12.06 3.33
N VAL A 128 -1.25 10.88 3.92
CA VAL A 128 -2.43 10.02 3.92
C VAL A 128 -2.84 9.75 5.35
N GLU A 129 -4.14 9.87 5.62
CA GLU A 129 -4.77 9.54 6.90
C GLU A 129 -5.88 8.51 6.67
N ASP A 130 -5.92 7.45 7.47
CA ASP A 130 -6.98 6.45 7.44
C ASP A 130 -8.22 6.89 8.25
N ALA A 131 -9.22 6.01 8.37
CA ALA A 131 -10.45 6.33 9.12
C ALA A 131 -10.27 6.35 10.66
N MET A 132 -9.18 5.80 11.18
CA MET A 132 -8.85 5.73 12.60
C MET A 132 -7.82 6.81 13.02
N GLY A 133 -7.38 7.64 12.08
CA GLY A 133 -6.41 8.71 12.29
C GLY A 133 -4.95 8.25 12.24
N ASN A 134 -4.66 7.07 11.70
CA ASN A 134 -3.29 6.67 11.42
C ASN A 134 -2.78 7.38 10.16
N GLU A 135 -1.56 7.89 10.24
CA GLU A 135 -0.98 8.75 9.20
C GLU A 135 0.24 8.11 8.53
N ALA A 136 0.44 8.43 7.26
CA ALA A 136 1.66 8.19 6.51
C ALA A 136 2.06 9.41 5.68
N THR A 137 3.36 9.59 5.46
CA THR A 137 3.90 10.71 4.68
C THR A 137 4.98 10.24 3.73
N THR A 138 5.00 10.76 2.51
CA THR A 138 6.10 10.57 1.56
C THR A 138 6.40 11.83 0.77
N SER A 139 7.61 11.93 0.21
CA SER A 139 8.05 13.08 -0.59
C SER A 139 8.48 12.66 -1.98
N LEU A 140 8.16 13.49 -2.96
CA LEU A 140 8.52 13.33 -4.36
C LEU A 140 9.17 14.62 -4.88
N SER A 141 10.29 14.50 -5.60
CA SER A 141 10.93 15.63 -6.28
C SER A 141 10.87 15.48 -7.79
N VAL A 142 10.49 16.55 -8.48
CA VAL A 142 10.51 16.66 -9.95
C VAL A 142 11.34 17.88 -10.34
N LEU A 143 12.32 17.70 -11.23
CA LEU A 143 13.06 18.83 -11.78
C LEU A 143 12.43 19.26 -13.10
N ARG A 144 11.92 20.50 -13.15
CA ARG A 144 11.57 21.13 -14.41
C ARG A 144 12.78 21.89 -14.94
N ASP A 145 13.10 21.68 -16.20
CA ASP A 145 14.19 22.33 -16.91
C ASP A 145 13.65 22.83 -18.26
N SER A 146 13.00 24.00 -18.26
CA SER A 146 12.40 24.57 -19.47
C SER A 146 13.43 25.16 -20.43
N ASP A 147 14.71 25.25 -20.03
CA ASP A 147 15.75 25.78 -20.88
C ASP A 147 15.91 24.90 -22.14
N VAL A 148 15.51 25.48 -23.26
CA VAL A 148 15.97 25.03 -24.56
C VAL A 148 17.30 25.73 -24.78
N THR A 149 18.40 25.11 -24.37
CA THR A 149 19.72 25.52 -24.83
C THR A 149 19.85 25.16 -26.32
N THR A 150 19.10 25.83 -27.20
CA THR A 150 19.47 26.01 -28.60
C THR A 150 20.31 27.27 -28.66
N GLY A 151 21.60 27.11 -28.42
CA GLY A 151 22.48 28.26 -28.26
C GLY A 151 23.95 27.92 -28.14
N ASP A 152 24.44 26.95 -28.92
CA ASP A 152 25.68 27.20 -29.63
C ASP A 152 25.63 26.52 -31.01
N PRO A 153 25.26 27.23 -32.10
CA PRO A 153 25.79 26.86 -33.39
C PRO A 153 27.25 27.34 -33.40
N ASP A 154 28.15 26.60 -32.75
CA ASP A 154 29.52 26.55 -33.27
C ASP A 154 29.40 25.88 -34.65
N THR A 155 29.16 26.76 -35.61
CA THR A 155 29.13 26.49 -37.03
C THR A 155 30.57 26.29 -37.45
N THR A 156 31.12 25.14 -37.09
CA THR A 156 32.34 24.62 -37.71
C THR A 156 32.13 23.14 -38.05
N GLY A 157 31.30 22.91 -39.06
CA GLY A 157 31.35 21.76 -39.96
C GLY A 157 31.26 20.35 -39.36
N ALA A 158 30.05 19.83 -39.18
CA ALA A 158 29.82 18.39 -39.25
C ALA A 158 28.43 18.09 -39.84
N THR A 159 28.45 17.36 -40.95
CA THR A 159 27.31 17.00 -41.80
C THR A 159 26.18 16.30 -41.02
N ILE A 160 24.95 16.79 -41.18
CA ILE A 160 23.75 16.11 -40.69
C ILE A 160 23.47 14.92 -41.60
N THR A 161 23.64 13.70 -41.07
CA THR A 161 22.97 12.51 -41.60
C THR A 161 22.28 11.78 -40.46
N GLY A 162 20.95 11.87 -40.45
CA GLY A 162 20.15 10.68 -40.19
C GLY A 162 19.50 10.53 -38.81
N PHE A 163 18.18 10.72 -38.83
CA PHE A 163 17.15 9.90 -38.18
C PHE A 163 16.78 10.17 -36.72
N VAL A 164 15.71 10.94 -36.61
CA VAL A 164 14.66 10.81 -35.60
C VAL A 164 13.99 9.45 -35.77
N ILE A 165 14.00 8.59 -34.74
CA ILE A 165 12.97 7.56 -34.56
C ILE A 165 12.60 7.51 -33.09
N GLY A 166 11.43 8.07 -32.78
CA GLY A 166 10.61 7.58 -31.68
C GLY A 166 9.67 6.48 -32.19
N LEU A 167 9.36 5.53 -31.29
CA LEU A 167 8.19 4.64 -31.23
C LEU A 167 8.45 3.11 -31.35
N VAL A 168 8.42 2.47 -30.16
CA VAL A 168 7.78 1.20 -29.75
C VAL A 168 7.98 -0.10 -30.58
N VAL A 169 8.71 -1.08 -30.01
CA VAL A 169 8.47 -2.56 -29.98
C VAL A 169 9.37 -3.13 -28.86
N GLY A 170 9.06 -4.04 -27.93
CA GLY A 170 7.93 -4.92 -27.64
C GLY A 170 8.19 -5.64 -26.30
N ILE A 171 7.13 -6.13 -25.66
CA ILE A 171 7.12 -6.87 -24.38
C ILE A 171 7.64 -8.31 -24.59
N VAL A 172 8.15 -8.92 -23.50
CA VAL A 172 8.40 -10.37 -23.23
C VAL A 172 9.82 -10.84 -23.65
N LEU A 173 10.76 -11.11 -22.72
CA LEU A 173 10.81 -12.29 -21.84
C LEU A 173 11.58 -12.00 -20.53
N MET A 174 10.85 -12.08 -19.42
CA MET A 174 11.37 -12.36 -18.10
C MET A 174 11.72 -13.87 -17.98
N PHE A 175 12.71 -14.17 -17.13
CA PHE A 175 13.20 -15.49 -16.70
C PHE A 175 14.26 -16.12 -17.63
N ALA A 176 15.46 -16.51 -17.20
CA ALA A 176 15.89 -16.89 -15.87
C ALA A 176 17.41 -16.66 -15.67
N PHE A 177 17.74 -16.29 -14.44
CA PHE A 177 18.97 -16.60 -13.73
C PHE A 177 19.70 -17.85 -14.24
N ILE A 178 21.02 -17.78 -14.42
CA ILE A 178 22.04 -18.72 -13.91
C ILE A 178 23.35 -18.51 -14.69
N PHE A 179 24.33 -17.95 -13.98
CA PHE A 179 25.72 -18.42 -13.88
C PHE A 179 26.59 -18.56 -15.15
N VAL A 180 27.90 -18.28 -14.94
CA VAL A 180 29.09 -18.71 -15.70
C VAL A 180 29.72 -17.67 -16.63
N ARG A 181 30.69 -16.95 -16.05
CA ARG A 181 31.98 -16.73 -16.72
C ARG A 181 32.68 -18.08 -16.89
N GLY A 182 33.12 -18.40 -18.11
CA GLY A 182 34.08 -19.47 -18.33
C GLY A 182 34.19 -19.88 -19.79
N ARG A 183 35.20 -19.33 -20.48
CA ARG A 183 35.68 -19.75 -21.82
C ARG A 183 35.93 -21.27 -21.91
N GLY A 184 35.67 -21.85 -23.08
CA GLY A 184 36.25 -23.14 -23.51
C GLY A 184 35.62 -23.68 -24.81
N GLU A 185 36.38 -23.64 -25.89
CA GLU A 185 36.05 -24.09 -27.26
C GLU A 185 35.88 -25.61 -27.40
N GLY A 186 35.11 -26.05 -28.41
CA GLY A 186 35.12 -27.43 -28.93
C GLY A 186 34.16 -27.62 -30.12
N PRO A 187 34.60 -28.15 -31.29
CA PRO A 187 33.92 -27.97 -32.58
C PRO A 187 32.93 -29.09 -32.98
N ASP A 188 31.95 -28.67 -33.80
CA ASP A 188 31.16 -29.36 -34.84
C ASP A 188 30.88 -30.86 -34.72
N ARG A 189 29.61 -31.22 -34.47
CA ARG A 189 29.03 -32.54 -34.81
C ARG A 189 27.59 -32.42 -35.35
N GLU A 190 27.51 -32.55 -36.67
CA GLU A 190 26.47 -33.07 -37.59
C GLU A 190 24.95 -32.80 -37.39
N PRO A 191 24.18 -32.50 -38.46
CA PRO A 191 22.74 -32.20 -38.36
C PRO A 191 21.85 -33.44 -38.07
N PRO A 192 20.60 -33.24 -37.59
CA PRO A 192 19.83 -34.26 -36.88
C PRO A 192 19.13 -35.29 -37.78
N ALA A 193 19.01 -36.52 -37.27
CA ALA A 193 18.08 -37.53 -37.77
C ALA A 193 16.63 -37.13 -37.43
N GLY A 194 15.74 -37.16 -38.42
CA GLY A 194 14.30 -36.90 -38.23
C GLY A 194 13.62 -37.98 -37.38
N PRO A 195 12.50 -37.65 -36.71
CA PRO A 195 11.82 -38.60 -35.83
C PRO A 195 11.02 -39.64 -36.61
N SER A 196 11.17 -40.91 -36.24
CA SER A 196 10.20 -41.97 -36.59
C SER A 196 9.16 -42.13 -35.46
N PRO A 197 7.92 -42.56 -35.79
CA PRO A 197 6.70 -42.31 -35.00
C PRO A 197 6.57 -43.18 -33.73
N PRO A 198 5.73 -42.77 -32.76
CA PRO A 198 5.52 -43.51 -31.52
C PRO A 198 4.76 -44.83 -31.72
N GLU A 199 5.20 -45.85 -30.99
CA GLU A 199 4.60 -47.18 -30.91
C GLU A 199 3.31 -47.16 -30.03
N PRO A 200 2.24 -47.92 -30.38
CA PRO A 200 0.95 -47.87 -29.68
C PRO A 200 0.99 -48.44 -28.25
N ALA A 201 0.15 -47.88 -27.38
CA ALA A 201 0.02 -48.26 -25.97
C ALA A 201 -0.48 -49.70 -25.77
N GLU A 202 0.16 -50.44 -24.86
CA GLU A 202 -0.30 -51.75 -24.40
C GLU A 202 -1.39 -51.63 -23.31
N PRO A 203 -2.36 -52.56 -23.27
CA PRO A 203 -3.58 -52.45 -22.48
C PRO A 203 -3.40 -52.80 -20.98
N PHE A 204 -4.25 -52.17 -20.17
CA PHE A 204 -4.44 -52.41 -18.74
C PHE A 204 -4.76 -53.88 -18.44
N HIS A 205 -4.05 -54.45 -17.46
CA HIS A 205 -4.48 -55.66 -16.76
C HIS A 205 -5.02 -55.29 -15.37
N ALA A 206 -6.07 -56.03 -14.99
CA ALA A 206 -7.06 -55.76 -13.95
C ALA A 206 -6.55 -55.70 -12.50
#